data_AF-A0AAE6YH80-F1
#
_entry.id   AF-A0AAE6YH80-F1
#
_cell.length_a   1.000
_cell.length_b   1.000
_cell.length_c   1.000
_cell.angle_alpha   90.00
_cell.angle_beta   90.00
_cell.angle_gamma   90.00
#
_symmetry.space_group_name_H-M   'P 1'
#
loop_
_entity.id
_entity.type
_entity.pdbx_description
1 polymer ?
#
loop_
_entity_poly.entity_id
_entity_poly.type
_entity_poly.pdbx_seq_one_letter_code
_entity_poly.pdbx_strand_id
1 'polypeptide(L)'
;MITKISKKFFILTLLLSIMLLTSCAKSLWLGSKLSDKATKQQQEQVKQEVMELLEKEYNQPFKLLNYKYEYKRHYDLGGNCHYCDVVKYGTYYFNIKAVNNPIIVMDFRIDDMKNSSTNELIEGFKKDQLKYLYCIALAQHYIDEKKLLTDKLTDIEVTTNNYCDLRNQKEVYDNAWTR
;
A
#
# COMPACT_ATOMS: atom_id res chain seq x y z
N MET A 1 -16.70 9.19 -52.75
CA MET A 1 -15.35 9.62 -52.35
C MET A 1 -14.89 8.69 -51.23
N ILE A 2 -14.19 7.60 -51.58
CA ILE A 2 -13.82 6.54 -50.63
C ILE A 2 -12.40 6.84 -50.13
N THR A 3 -12.27 7.15 -48.85
CA THR A 3 -11.00 7.45 -48.19
C THR A 3 -10.09 6.23 -48.20
N LYS A 4 -8.92 6.36 -48.84
CA LYS A 4 -7.82 5.39 -48.78
C LYS A 4 -7.29 5.33 -47.34
N ILE A 5 -7.87 4.46 -46.52
CA ILE A 5 -7.27 4.07 -45.24
C ILE A 5 -5.95 3.36 -45.59
N SER A 6 -4.83 3.89 -45.11
CA SER A 6 -3.52 3.34 -45.43
C SER A 6 -3.40 1.93 -44.83
N LYS A 7 -2.88 0.96 -45.61
CA LYS A 7 -2.67 -0.42 -45.16
C LYS A 7 -1.86 -0.50 -43.85
N LYS A 8 -0.99 0.50 -43.59
CA LYS A 8 -0.21 0.62 -42.35
C LYS A 8 -1.08 0.96 -41.12
N PHE A 9 -2.12 1.78 -41.30
CA PHE A 9 -3.03 2.15 -40.21
C PHE A 9 -3.92 0.97 -39.79
N PHE A 10 -4.34 0.14 -40.74
CA PHE A 10 -5.14 -1.06 -40.49
C PHE A 10 -4.35 -2.18 -39.78
N ILE A 11 -3.06 -2.33 -40.13
CA ILE A 11 -2.16 -3.28 -39.45
C ILE A 11 -1.88 -2.83 -38.02
N LEU A 12 -1.73 -1.52 -37.78
CA LEU A 12 -1.47 -0.98 -36.45
C LEU A 12 -2.67 -1.14 -35.51
N THR A 13 -3.89 -0.90 -36.00
CA THR A 13 -5.12 -1.12 -35.21
C THR A 13 -5.41 -2.61 -34.99
N LEU A 14 -5.07 -3.49 -35.94
CA LEU A 14 -5.20 -4.94 -35.78
C LEU A 14 -4.20 -5.52 -34.77
N LEU A 15 -2.95 -5.02 -34.74
CA LEU A 15 -1.97 -5.42 -33.74
C LEU A 15 -2.35 -4.94 -32.33
N LEU A 16 -2.93 -3.74 -32.22
CA LEU A 16 -3.42 -3.19 -30.96
C LEU A 16 -4.62 -3.96 -30.41
N SER A 17 -5.54 -4.42 -31.28
CA SER A 17 -6.68 -5.23 -30.86
C SER A 17 -6.28 -6.66 -30.44
N ILE A 18 -5.26 -7.25 -31.07
CA ILE A 18 -4.72 -8.57 -30.68
C ILE A 18 -4.04 -8.50 -29.29
N MET A 19 -3.36 -7.39 -28.95
CA MET A 19 -2.81 -7.21 -27.60
C MET A 19 -3.90 -7.05 -26.53
N LEU A 20 -5.06 -6.48 -26.88
CA LEU A 20 -6.19 -6.30 -25.97
C LEU A 20 -7.04 -7.58 -25.78
N LEU A 21 -6.93 -8.58 -26.68
CA LEU A 21 -7.72 -9.81 -26.65
C LEU A 21 -7.07 -10.98 -25.89
N THR A 22 -5.77 -10.88 -25.55
CA THR A 22 -5.06 -11.96 -24.82
C THR A 22 -5.22 -11.90 -23.29
N SER A 23 -5.93 -10.92 -22.74
CA SER A 23 -6.15 -10.79 -21.29
C SER A 23 -7.39 -11.52 -20.75
N CYS A 24 -8.26 -12.08 -21.60
CA CYS A 24 -9.51 -12.71 -21.16
C CYS A 24 -9.64 -14.17 -21.62
N ALA A 25 -8.74 -15.05 -21.17
CA ALA A 25 -8.91 -16.49 -21.36
C ALA A 25 -8.28 -17.32 -20.22
N LYS A 26 -8.52 -16.96 -18.95
CA LYS A 26 -8.21 -17.82 -17.78
C LYS A 26 -9.15 -17.56 -16.61
N SER A 27 -10.45 -17.80 -16.76
CA SER A 27 -11.35 -17.82 -15.60
C SER A 27 -12.54 -18.76 -15.82
N LEU A 28 -12.26 -20.05 -15.87
CA LEU A 28 -13.24 -21.09 -15.58
C LEU A 28 -12.39 -22.30 -15.14
N TRP A 29 -12.53 -22.76 -13.89
CA TRP A 29 -11.83 -23.90 -13.26
C TRP A 29 -10.51 -23.67 -12.49
N LEU A 30 -10.41 -22.64 -11.64
CA LEU A 30 -9.46 -22.70 -10.51
C LEU A 30 -10.09 -22.08 -9.26
N GLY A 31 -10.18 -22.86 -8.19
CA GLY A 31 -10.37 -22.33 -6.84
C GLY A 31 -9.35 -21.22 -6.55
N SER A 32 -9.75 -20.19 -5.80
CA SER A 32 -8.96 -19.03 -5.35
C SER A 32 -7.50 -19.05 -5.84
N LYS A 33 -7.26 -18.53 -7.04
CA LYS A 33 -5.94 -18.54 -7.67
C LYS A 33 -4.98 -17.78 -6.75
N LEU A 34 -4.14 -18.53 -6.06
CA LEU A 34 -3.09 -18.05 -5.15
C LEU A 34 -2.24 -16.98 -5.85
N SER A 35 -1.89 -15.89 -5.17
CA SER A 35 -1.11 -14.81 -5.80
C SER A 35 0.29 -15.33 -6.17
N ASP A 36 0.67 -15.17 -7.43
CA ASP A 36 2.04 -15.42 -7.87
C ASP A 36 2.95 -14.32 -7.31
N LYS A 37 4.22 -14.66 -7.08
CA LYS A 37 5.22 -13.69 -6.61
C LYS A 37 5.25 -12.48 -7.56
N ALA A 38 5.11 -11.28 -7.00
CA ALA A 38 5.19 -10.05 -7.78
C ALA A 38 6.56 -9.94 -8.47
N THR A 39 6.54 -9.54 -9.74
CA THR A 39 7.77 -9.23 -10.48
C THR A 39 8.45 -8.00 -9.92
N LYS A 40 9.74 -7.80 -10.20
CA LYS A 40 10.46 -6.58 -9.79
C LYS A 40 9.78 -5.31 -10.31
N GLN A 41 9.25 -5.34 -11.54
CA GLN A 41 8.55 -4.20 -12.14
C GLN A 41 7.27 -3.87 -11.36
N GLN A 42 6.47 -4.88 -10.99
CA GLN A 42 5.27 -4.66 -10.17
C GLN A 42 5.63 -4.12 -8.77
N GLN A 43 6.71 -4.63 -8.17
CA GLN A 43 7.20 -4.13 -6.88
C GLN A 43 7.59 -2.65 -6.95
N GLU A 44 8.35 -2.26 -7.98
CA GLU A 44 8.74 -0.87 -8.20
C GLU A 44 7.53 0.03 -8.48
N GLN A 45 6.55 -0.46 -9.24
CA GLN A 45 5.31 0.28 -9.50
C GLN A 45 4.52 0.53 -8.20
N VAL A 46 4.32 -0.49 -7.36
CA VAL A 46 3.65 -0.35 -6.06
C VAL A 46 4.41 0.65 -5.18
N LYS A 47 5.74 0.54 -5.14
CA LYS A 47 6.58 1.45 -4.35
C LYS A 47 6.40 2.90 -4.79
N GLN A 48 6.46 3.18 -6.09
CA GLN A 48 6.31 4.53 -6.63
C GLN A 48 4.91 5.08 -6.35
N GLU A 49 3.87 4.30 -6.64
CA GLU A 49 2.48 4.75 -6.45
C GLU A 49 2.15 5.01 -4.97
N VAL A 50 2.62 4.17 -4.05
CA VAL A 50 2.46 4.40 -2.61
C VAL A 50 3.15 5.69 -2.17
N MET A 51 4.39 5.95 -2.62
CA MET A 51 5.11 7.18 -2.28
C MET A 51 4.38 8.43 -2.81
N GLU A 52 3.91 8.41 -4.06
CA GLU A 52 3.14 9.52 -4.64
C GLU A 52 1.82 9.77 -3.91
N LEU A 53 1.13 8.70 -3.51
CA LEU A 53 -0.13 8.82 -2.74
C LEU A 53 0.08 9.44 -1.38
N LEU A 54 1.16 9.09 -0.68
CA LEU A 54 1.51 9.66 0.61
C LEU A 54 1.80 11.16 0.48
N GLU A 55 2.61 11.55 -0.50
CA GLU A 55 2.94 12.96 -0.74
C GLU A 55 1.69 13.78 -1.05
N LYS A 56 0.78 13.22 -1.85
CA LYS A 56 -0.49 13.86 -2.18
C LYS A 56 -1.45 13.97 -0.99
N GLU A 57 -1.61 12.90 -0.21
CA GLU A 57 -2.54 12.85 0.93
C GLU A 57 -2.11 13.82 2.04
N TYR A 58 -0.81 13.88 2.31
CA TYR A 58 -0.26 14.66 3.43
C TYR A 58 0.35 16.00 3.01
N ASN A 59 0.33 16.30 1.71
CA ASN A 59 0.82 17.55 1.11
C ASN A 59 2.26 17.91 1.56
N GLN A 60 3.15 16.92 1.58
CA GLN A 60 4.55 17.08 1.96
C GLN A 60 5.42 15.96 1.39
N PRO A 61 6.73 16.19 1.19
CA PRO A 61 7.63 15.16 0.69
C PRO A 61 7.98 14.11 1.76
N PHE A 62 8.23 12.88 1.30
CA PHE A 62 8.66 11.76 2.15
C PHE A 62 10.00 11.19 1.69
N LYS A 63 10.85 10.86 2.67
CA LYS A 63 12.08 10.12 2.43
C LYS A 63 11.85 8.64 2.70
N LEU A 64 12.10 7.80 1.69
CA LEU A 64 12.14 6.35 1.85
C LEU A 64 13.41 5.97 2.63
N LEU A 65 13.24 5.45 3.84
CA LEU A 65 14.36 4.96 4.67
C LEU A 65 14.66 3.50 4.36
N ASN A 66 13.62 2.67 4.23
CA ASN A 66 13.74 1.27 3.84
C ASN A 66 12.51 0.80 3.05
N TYR A 67 12.75 -0.13 2.12
CA TYR A 67 11.71 -0.83 1.39
C TYR A 67 12.10 -2.29 1.23
N LYS A 68 11.17 -3.18 1.53
CA LYS A 68 11.37 -4.62 1.40
C LYS A 68 10.11 -5.27 0.84
N TYR A 69 10.29 -6.22 -0.07
CA TYR A 69 9.25 -7.13 -0.49
C TYR A 69 9.59 -8.55 -0.01
N GLU A 70 8.64 -9.19 0.69
CA GLU A 70 8.74 -10.61 1.05
C GLU A 70 7.65 -11.39 0.36
N TYR A 71 7.96 -12.61 -0.08
CA TYR A 71 6.97 -13.56 -0.59
C TYR A 71 6.97 -14.79 0.30
N LYS A 72 5.86 -15.03 1.00
CA LYS A 72 5.73 -16.12 1.96
C LYS A 72 4.77 -17.18 1.46
N ARG A 73 4.97 -18.39 1.97
CA ARG A 73 4.12 -19.54 1.80
C ARG A 73 3.78 -20.06 3.19
N HIS A 74 2.50 -20.18 3.51
CA HIS A 74 2.06 -20.88 4.71
C HIS A 74 1.14 -22.04 4.36
N TYR A 75 1.17 -23.07 5.20
CA TYR A 75 0.19 -24.13 5.19
C TYR A 75 -0.93 -23.71 6.13
N ASP A 76 -2.18 -23.81 5.68
CA ASP A 76 -3.29 -23.72 6.62
C ASP A 76 -3.27 -24.99 7.50
N LEU A 77 -2.74 -24.84 8.72
CA LEU A 77 -2.58 -25.92 9.70
C LEU A 77 -3.79 -26.03 10.62
N GLY A 78 -4.99 -25.77 10.10
CA GLY A 78 -6.26 -26.07 10.75
C GLY A 78 -6.48 -27.58 10.95
N GLY A 79 -5.78 -28.17 11.93
CA GLY A 79 -6.20 -29.33 12.72
C GLY A 79 -6.36 -30.72 12.06
N ASN A 80 -6.42 -30.88 10.73
CA ASN A 80 -6.49 -32.22 10.10
C ASN A 80 -5.97 -32.18 8.65
N CYS A 81 -4.69 -32.52 8.46
CA CYS A 81 -3.97 -32.41 7.18
C CYS A 81 -4.27 -33.59 6.24
N HIS A 82 -5.43 -33.53 5.56
CA HIS A 82 -5.65 -34.27 4.30
C HIS A 82 -5.71 -33.34 3.08
N TYR A 83 -5.95 -32.04 3.27
CA TYR A 83 -6.09 -31.02 2.21
C TYR A 83 -5.57 -29.64 2.67
N CYS A 84 -4.30 -29.53 3.08
CA CYS A 84 -3.75 -28.22 3.45
C CYS A 84 -3.63 -27.33 2.22
N ASP A 85 -4.48 -26.30 2.14
CA ASP A 85 -4.32 -25.23 1.18
C ASP A 85 -3.03 -24.46 1.48
N VAL A 86 -2.22 -24.30 0.44
CA VAL A 86 -0.97 -23.53 0.49
C VAL A 86 -1.30 -22.09 0.18
N VAL A 87 -1.38 -21.25 1.20
CA VAL A 87 -1.58 -19.82 0.96
C VAL A 87 -0.23 -19.19 0.64
N LYS A 88 -0.19 -18.38 -0.40
CA LYS A 88 0.97 -17.60 -0.80
C LYS A 88 0.58 -16.14 -0.89
N TYR A 89 1.44 -15.29 -0.36
CA TYR A 89 1.25 -13.85 -0.45
C TYR A 89 2.58 -13.10 -0.42
N GLY A 90 2.60 -12.00 -1.14
CA GLY A 90 3.59 -10.95 -1.04
C GLY A 90 3.19 -9.92 0.01
N THR A 91 4.21 -9.41 0.70
CA THR A 91 4.08 -8.30 1.63
C THR A 91 5.09 -7.23 1.26
N TYR A 92 4.60 -6.02 1.07
CA TYR A 92 5.40 -4.81 0.86
C TYR A 92 5.59 -4.11 2.19
N TYR A 93 6.82 -3.91 2.63
CA TYR A 93 7.16 -3.20 3.87
C TYR A 93 7.78 -1.85 3.51
N PHE A 94 7.28 -0.80 4.15
CA PHE A 94 7.73 0.57 3.96
C PHE A 94 8.16 1.14 5.31
N ASN A 95 9.35 1.71 5.34
CA ASN A 95 9.77 2.60 6.42
C ASN A 95 10.11 3.96 5.80
N ILE A 96 9.32 4.97 6.12
CA ILE A 96 9.38 6.29 5.49
C ILE A 96 9.37 7.38 6.55
N LYS A 97 9.98 8.50 6.22
CA LYS A 97 10.10 9.66 7.12
C LYS A 97 9.57 10.91 6.45
N ALA A 98 8.72 11.65 7.15
CA ALA A 98 8.26 12.96 6.69
C ALA A 98 9.43 13.95 6.71
N VAL A 99 9.66 14.65 5.60
CA VAL A 99 10.80 15.58 5.49
C VAL A 99 10.55 16.84 6.31
N ASN A 100 9.33 17.39 6.23
CA ASN A 100 8.97 18.62 6.91
C ASN A 100 8.65 18.40 8.39
N ASN A 101 8.40 17.15 8.79
CA ASN A 101 8.11 16.79 10.18
C ASN A 101 8.89 15.54 10.62
N PRO A 102 10.18 15.66 10.96
CA PRO A 102 11.06 14.51 11.16
C PRO A 102 10.72 13.57 12.32
N ILE A 103 9.80 13.94 13.23
CA ILE A 103 9.30 13.03 14.27
C ILE A 103 8.35 11.98 13.69
N ILE A 104 7.77 12.23 12.50
CA ILE A 104 6.88 11.31 11.82
C ILE A 104 7.70 10.33 10.99
N VAL A 105 7.82 9.12 11.53
CA VAL A 105 8.36 7.95 10.86
C VAL A 105 7.24 6.91 10.76
N MET A 106 6.80 6.61 9.55
CA MET A 106 5.77 5.60 9.31
C MET A 106 6.44 4.28 8.94
N ASP A 107 6.14 3.24 9.73
CA ASP A 107 6.50 1.86 9.45
C ASP A 107 5.21 1.06 9.22
N PHE A 108 4.98 0.60 7.99
CA PHE A 108 3.75 -0.07 7.61
C PHE A 108 3.97 -1.12 6.55
N ARG A 109 2.96 -1.99 6.39
CA ARG A 109 2.97 -3.04 5.36
C ARG A 109 1.67 -3.10 4.57
N ILE A 110 1.79 -3.56 3.34
CA ILE A 110 0.67 -3.84 2.44
C ILE A 110 0.75 -5.31 2.04
N ASP A 111 -0.30 -6.07 2.33
CA ASP A 111 -0.37 -7.52 2.06
C ASP A 111 -1.19 -7.78 0.79
N ASP A 112 -0.68 -8.63 -0.12
CA ASP A 112 -1.36 -8.97 -1.39
C ASP A 112 -2.35 -10.15 -1.30
N MET A 113 -2.66 -10.60 -0.08
CA MET A 113 -3.38 -11.84 0.24
C MET A 113 -4.76 -12.03 -0.44
N LYS A 114 -5.37 -10.96 -0.97
CA LYS A 114 -6.72 -10.99 -1.57
C LYS A 114 -6.82 -10.30 -2.93
N ASN A 115 -5.74 -9.68 -3.40
CA ASN A 115 -5.81 -8.77 -4.53
C ASN A 115 -5.39 -9.51 -5.80
N SER A 116 -6.28 -9.55 -6.78
CA SER A 116 -6.04 -10.16 -8.08
C SER A 116 -5.16 -9.28 -8.98
N SER A 117 -5.00 -8.00 -8.63
CA SER A 117 -4.19 -7.02 -9.36
C SER A 117 -3.55 -5.96 -8.46
N THR A 118 -2.53 -5.27 -8.98
CA THR A 118 -1.90 -4.09 -8.34
C THR A 118 -2.92 -3.01 -8.00
N ASN A 119 -3.92 -2.78 -8.86
CA ASN A 119 -4.91 -1.72 -8.64
C ASN A 119 -5.76 -2.02 -7.41
N GLU A 120 -6.23 -3.27 -7.24
CA GLU A 120 -7.00 -3.67 -6.06
C GLU A 120 -6.18 -3.52 -4.77
N LEU A 121 -4.89 -3.84 -4.82
CA LEU A 121 -3.96 -3.64 -3.71
C LEU A 121 -3.88 -2.17 -3.30
N ILE A 122 -3.71 -1.28 -4.27
CA ILE A 122 -3.58 0.16 -4.01
C ILE A 122 -4.90 0.77 -3.53
N GLU A 123 -6.04 0.35 -4.08
CA GLU A 123 -7.35 0.82 -3.60
C GLU A 123 -7.62 0.36 -2.17
N GLY A 124 -7.25 -0.88 -1.82
CA GLY A 124 -7.29 -1.36 -0.44
C GLY A 124 -6.42 -0.50 0.48
N PHE A 125 -5.19 -0.20 0.07
CA PHE A 125 -4.29 0.68 0.82
C PHE A 125 -4.87 2.08 1.04
N LYS A 126 -5.41 2.73 0.00
CA LYS A 126 -6.06 4.04 0.08
C LYS A 126 -7.21 4.07 1.06
N LYS A 127 -8.04 3.02 1.02
CA LYS A 127 -9.24 2.90 1.84
C LYS A 127 -8.91 2.63 3.31
N ASP A 128 -8.01 1.69 3.55
CA ASP A 128 -7.86 1.08 4.88
C ASP A 128 -6.72 1.68 5.69
N GLN A 129 -5.67 2.20 5.04
CA GLN A 129 -4.45 2.65 5.74
C GLN A 129 -4.10 4.12 5.48
N LEU A 130 -4.10 4.54 4.21
CA LEU A 130 -3.49 5.79 3.76
C LEU A 130 -3.88 7.00 4.61
N LYS A 131 -5.15 7.12 5.01
CA LYS A 131 -5.65 8.28 5.77
C LYS A 131 -5.12 8.40 7.19
N TYR A 132 -4.71 7.29 7.81
CA TYR A 132 -4.41 7.19 9.25
C TYR A 132 -2.92 7.08 9.57
N LEU A 133 -2.10 6.65 8.60
CA LEU A 133 -0.68 6.33 8.82
C LEU A 133 0.10 7.44 9.54
N TYR A 134 -0.13 8.70 9.18
CA TYR A 134 0.59 9.83 9.76
C TYR A 134 0.31 9.99 11.26
N CYS A 135 -0.95 9.85 11.68
CA CYS A 135 -1.33 10.00 13.09
C CYS A 135 -1.04 8.73 13.90
N ILE A 136 -0.99 7.55 13.24
CA ILE A 136 -0.45 6.33 13.83
C ILE A 136 1.05 6.51 14.12
N ALA A 137 1.82 7.10 13.20
CA ALA A 137 3.23 7.39 13.42
C ALA A 137 3.47 8.40 14.55
N LEU A 138 2.58 9.37 14.75
CA LEU A 138 2.63 10.25 15.92
C LEU A 138 2.40 9.46 17.22
N ALA A 139 1.42 8.55 17.25
CA ALA A 139 1.20 7.68 18.40
C ALA A 139 2.45 6.83 18.70
N GLN A 140 3.07 6.26 17.66
CA GLN A 140 4.30 5.49 17.80
C GLN A 140 5.46 6.34 18.34
N HIS A 141 5.61 7.59 17.87
CA HIS A 141 6.59 8.54 18.42
C HIS A 141 6.40 8.74 19.93
N TYR A 142 5.16 8.92 20.39
CA TYR A 142 4.90 9.04 21.83
C TYR A 142 5.19 7.75 22.61
N ILE A 143 4.94 6.59 22.00
CA ILE A 143 5.32 5.28 22.58
C ILE A 143 6.84 5.19 22.72
N ASP A 144 7.58 5.46 21.66
CA ASP A 144 9.04 5.32 21.65
C ASP A 144 9.70 6.29 22.63
N GLU A 145 9.19 7.52 22.71
CA GLU A 145 9.69 8.57 23.61
C GLU A 145 9.15 8.48 25.05
N LYS A 146 8.26 7.53 25.36
CA LYS A 146 7.68 7.40 26.72
C LYS A 146 6.94 8.65 27.19
N LYS A 147 6.22 9.31 26.28
CA LYS A 147 5.50 10.57 26.54
C LYS A 147 4.00 10.38 26.73
N LEU A 148 3.44 11.09 27.70
CA LEU A 148 2.01 11.31 27.87
C LEU A 148 1.62 12.68 27.28
N LEU A 149 0.35 12.85 26.88
CA LEU A 149 -0.14 14.15 26.41
C LEU A 149 -0.18 15.24 27.50
N THR A 150 -0.11 14.84 28.77
CA THR A 150 0.05 15.77 29.91
C THR A 150 1.47 16.29 30.05
N ASP A 151 2.44 15.70 29.35
CA ASP A 151 3.82 16.15 29.40
C ASP A 151 4.01 17.46 28.63
N LYS A 152 5.14 18.13 28.88
CA LYS A 152 5.51 19.31 28.09
C LYS A 152 5.84 18.89 26.66
N LEU A 153 4.94 19.18 25.74
CA LEU A 153 5.14 18.98 24.32
C LEU A 153 6.07 20.03 23.71
N THR A 154 6.82 19.61 22.70
CA THR A 154 7.58 20.51 21.81
C THR A 154 6.65 21.18 20.79
N ASP A 155 7.09 22.28 20.19
CA ASP A 155 6.29 23.01 19.19
C ASP A 155 5.92 22.14 17.97
N ILE A 156 6.82 21.24 17.57
CA ILE A 156 6.58 20.30 16.48
C ILE A 156 5.53 19.26 16.85
N GLU A 157 5.54 18.76 18.09
CA GLU A 157 4.52 17.84 18.60
C GLU A 157 3.15 18.53 18.69
N VAL A 158 3.09 19.77 19.21
CA VAL A 158 1.83 20.54 19.25
C VAL A 158 1.27 20.76 17.85
N THR A 159 2.11 21.12 16.89
CA THR A 159 1.68 21.33 15.49
C THR A 159 1.20 20.02 14.87
N THR A 160 1.85 18.90 15.18
CA THR A 160 1.47 17.57 14.67
C THR A 160 0.15 17.10 15.28
N ASN A 161 -0.07 17.34 16.58
CA ASN A 161 -1.34 17.07 17.25
C ASN A 161 -2.47 17.84 16.57
N ASN A 162 -2.30 19.16 16.39
CA ASN A 162 -3.30 19.98 15.71
C ASN A 162 -3.61 19.47 14.29
N TYR A 163 -2.59 19.03 13.55
CA TYR A 163 -2.78 18.42 12.22
C TYR A 163 -3.66 17.16 12.29
N CYS A 164 -3.41 16.27 13.25
CA CYS A 164 -4.18 15.05 13.44
C CYS A 164 -5.60 15.30 13.98
N ASP A 165 -5.77 16.30 14.85
CA ASP A 165 -7.07 16.75 15.36
C ASP A 165 -7.95 17.30 14.24
N LEU A 166 -7.39 18.12 13.33
CA LEU A 166 -8.11 18.63 12.14
C LEU A 166 -8.59 17.51 11.21
N ARG A 167 -7.98 16.33 11.30
CA ARG A 167 -8.37 15.13 10.54
C ARG A 167 -9.33 14.23 11.32
N ASN A 168 -9.79 14.66 12.50
CA ASN A 168 -10.61 13.89 13.44
C ASN A 168 -9.94 12.57 13.87
N GLN A 169 -8.62 12.60 14.05
CA GLN A 169 -7.81 11.42 14.42
C GLN A 169 -7.17 11.54 15.80
N LYS A 170 -7.72 12.41 16.66
CA LYS A 170 -7.25 12.59 18.03
C LYS A 170 -7.07 11.26 18.76
N GLU A 171 -8.11 10.44 18.74
CA GLU A 171 -8.14 9.15 19.43
C GLU A 171 -7.02 8.19 19.00
N VAL A 172 -6.42 8.37 17.82
CA VAL A 172 -5.31 7.54 17.34
C VAL A 172 -4.07 7.71 18.23
N TYR A 173 -3.82 8.92 18.73
CA TYR A 173 -2.64 9.23 19.55
C TYR A 173 -2.96 9.67 20.98
N ASP A 174 -4.22 10.02 21.30
CA ASP A 174 -4.66 10.56 22.60
C ASP A 174 -4.37 9.64 23.79
N ASN A 175 -4.17 8.35 23.51
CA ASN A 175 -3.99 7.29 24.49
C ASN A 175 -3.03 6.21 23.96
N ALA A 176 -1.91 6.61 23.35
CA ALA A 176 -0.96 5.69 22.74
C ALA A 176 -0.45 4.58 23.69
N TRP A 177 -0.60 4.78 25.02
CA TRP A 177 -0.18 3.84 26.07
C TRP A 177 -1.27 2.90 26.60
N THR A 178 -2.55 3.17 26.32
CA THR A 178 -3.67 2.44 26.97
C THR A 178 -4.56 1.69 25.98
N ARG A 179 -4.10 1.52 24.73
CA ARG A 179 -4.71 0.66 23.71
C ARG A 179 -3.80 -0.54 23.44
#